data_AF-A0A2V9NVB6-F1
#
_entry.id   AF-A0A2V9NVB6-F1
#
_cell.length_a   1.000
_cell.length_b   1.000
_cell.length_c   1.000
_cell.angle_alpha   90.00
_cell.angle_beta   90.00
_cell.angle_gamma   90.00
#
_symmetry.space_group_name_H-M   'P 1'
#
loop_
_entity.id
_entity.type
_entity.pdbx_description
1 polymer ?
#
loop_
_entity_poly.entity_id
_entity_poly.type
_entity_poly.pdbx_seq_one_letter_code
_entity_poly.pdbx_strand_id
1 'polypeptide(L)'
;LLGEATHGTYEFYRERAEITKRLIKEKGFIAVAVEADWPDAFRVNRYVRGLGQDKNANEALGGFKRFPTWMWRNTVVLEFVEWLREYNASLPSNAGRVGFYGLDLYSLYTSIEAVLNYLNKIDPDAAKRARYRYSCFEHFGEDTQAYGYAATFDMTESCEGEVIDQLIELRRRAGDYASR
;
A
#
# COMPACT_ATOMS: atom_id res chain seq x y z
N LEU A 1 17.56 -5.29 7.31
CA LEU A 1 16.54 -6.09 6.59
C LEU A 1 16.27 -7.34 7.42
N LEU A 2 14.99 -7.70 7.64
CA LEU A 2 14.59 -8.91 8.38
C LEU A 2 13.88 -9.86 7.42
N GLY A 3 14.65 -10.79 6.84
CA GLY A 3 14.13 -11.82 5.94
C GLY A 3 13.51 -13.01 6.67
N GLU A 4 12.88 -13.89 5.90
CA GLU A 4 12.41 -15.20 6.35
C GLU A 4 12.81 -16.27 5.33
N ALA A 5 13.00 -17.52 5.80
CA ALA A 5 13.38 -18.61 4.90
C ALA A 5 12.19 -19.15 4.09
N THR A 6 10.98 -19.04 4.65
CA THR A 6 9.73 -19.44 4.01
C THR A 6 8.61 -18.51 4.43
N HIS A 7 7.64 -18.26 3.55
CA HIS A 7 6.40 -17.63 3.97
C HIS A 7 5.48 -18.64 4.67
N GLY A 8 4.58 -18.15 5.52
CA GLY A 8 3.58 -18.96 6.23
C GLY A 8 4.07 -19.70 7.49
N THR A 9 5.36 -19.61 7.84
CA THR A 9 5.90 -20.24 9.07
C THR A 9 5.67 -19.34 10.28
N TYR A 10 4.85 -19.78 11.22
CA TYR A 10 4.47 -19.02 12.41
C TYR A 10 5.66 -18.44 13.17
N GLU A 11 6.72 -19.23 13.39
CA GLU A 11 7.91 -18.81 14.12
C GLU A 11 8.63 -17.65 13.44
N PHE A 12 8.71 -17.64 12.10
CA PHE A 12 9.32 -16.52 11.39
C PHE A 12 8.52 -15.23 11.55
N TYR A 13 7.18 -15.28 11.47
CA TYR A 13 6.35 -14.11 11.75
C TYR A 13 6.52 -13.63 13.19
N ARG A 14 6.52 -14.56 14.16
CA ARG A 14 6.63 -14.23 15.59
C ARG A 14 7.95 -13.55 15.90
N GLU A 15 9.07 -14.15 15.49
CA GLU A 15 10.39 -13.59 15.77
C GLU A 15 10.60 -12.25 15.04
N ARG A 16 10.13 -12.12 13.79
CA ARG A 16 10.19 -10.84 13.06
C ARG A 16 9.38 -9.75 13.76
N ALA A 17 8.20 -10.07 14.27
CA ALA A 17 7.38 -9.14 15.04
C ALA A 17 8.10 -8.71 16.34
N GLU A 18 8.62 -9.64 17.13
CA GLU A 18 9.32 -9.33 18.39
C GLU A 18 10.60 -8.52 18.16
N ILE A 19 11.43 -8.89 17.18
CA ILE A 19 12.62 -8.11 16.81
C ILE A 19 12.21 -6.70 16.38
N THR A 20 11.15 -6.56 15.57
CA THR A 20 10.66 -5.25 15.11
C THR A 20 10.17 -4.39 16.28
N LYS A 21 9.41 -4.96 17.23
CA LYS A 21 8.98 -4.27 18.46
C LYS A 21 10.18 -3.73 19.25
N ARG A 22 11.26 -4.51 19.34
CA ARG A 22 12.49 -4.10 20.02
C ARG A 22 13.25 -3.02 19.27
N LEU A 23 13.37 -3.12 17.95
CA LEU A 23 14.00 -2.06 17.13
C LEU A 23 13.25 -0.72 17.25
N ILE A 24 11.92 -0.76 17.30
CA ILE A 24 11.11 0.43 17.53
C ILE A 24 11.38 1.01 18.93
N LYS A 25 11.19 0.20 19.99
CA LYS A 25 11.29 0.67 21.38
C LYS A 25 12.70 1.06 21.82
N GLU A 26 13.69 0.24 21.45
CA GLU A 26 15.06 0.33 21.98
C GLU A 26 16.00 1.12 21.04
N LYS A 27 15.68 1.20 19.75
CA LYS A 27 16.55 1.81 18.73
C LYS A 27 15.88 2.95 17.96
N GLY A 28 14.63 3.28 18.25
CA GLY A 28 13.94 4.45 17.69
C GLY A 28 13.59 4.31 16.21
N PHE A 29 13.39 3.09 15.71
CA PHE A 29 12.92 2.89 14.34
C PHE A 29 11.49 3.42 14.19
N ILE A 30 11.24 4.24 13.16
CA ILE A 30 9.96 4.92 12.92
C ILE A 30 9.22 4.43 11.66
N ALA A 31 9.74 3.42 10.98
CA ALA A 31 9.12 2.88 9.79
C ALA A 31 9.31 1.37 9.71
N VAL A 32 8.22 0.66 9.44
CA VAL A 32 8.20 -0.76 9.10
C VAL A 32 7.85 -0.85 7.62
N ALA A 33 8.81 -1.29 6.81
CA ALA A 33 8.62 -1.50 5.37
C ALA A 33 8.55 -3.00 5.08
N VAL A 34 7.48 -3.45 4.44
CA VAL A 34 7.19 -4.86 4.18
C VAL A 34 7.10 -5.15 2.69
N GLU A 35 7.38 -6.40 2.33
CA GLU A 35 7.18 -6.96 0.99
C GLU A 35 5.68 -7.19 0.75
N ALA A 36 4.94 -6.09 0.60
CA ALA A 36 3.51 -6.11 0.40
C ALA A 36 3.07 -4.91 -0.44
N ASP A 37 1.89 -5.03 -1.03
CA ASP A 37 1.31 -4.02 -1.91
C ASP A 37 1.13 -2.67 -1.19
N TRP A 38 1.51 -1.57 -1.87
CA TRP A 38 1.48 -0.23 -1.28
C TRP A 38 0.08 0.20 -0.81
N PRO A 39 -1.02 0.07 -1.59
CA PRO A 39 -2.34 0.53 -1.15
C PRO A 39 -2.84 -0.19 0.10
N ASP A 40 -2.59 -1.50 0.19
CA ASP A 40 -3.03 -2.34 1.31
C ASP A 40 -2.25 -2.00 2.57
N ALA A 41 -0.92 -1.91 2.47
CA ALA A 41 -0.07 -1.48 3.58
C ALA A 41 -0.35 -0.03 3.99
N PHE A 42 -0.72 0.85 3.06
CA PHE A 42 -1.08 2.24 3.37
C PHE A 42 -2.40 2.32 4.15
N ARG A 43 -3.37 1.43 3.91
CA ARG A 43 -4.56 1.32 4.77
C ARG A 43 -4.18 0.97 6.21
N VAL A 44 -3.29 -0.02 6.40
CA VAL A 44 -2.72 -0.36 7.71
C VAL A 44 -1.98 0.83 8.33
N ASN A 45 -1.18 1.55 7.53
CA ASN A 45 -0.47 2.75 7.97
C ASN A 45 -1.41 3.80 8.57
N ARG A 46 -2.54 4.05 7.91
CA ARG A 46 -3.55 4.98 8.39
C ARG A 46 -4.10 4.51 9.72
N TYR A 47 -4.48 3.23 9.81
CA TYR A 47 -4.97 2.63 11.05
C TYR A 47 -3.98 2.81 12.20
N VAL A 48 -2.73 2.34 12.06
CA VAL A 48 -1.74 2.38 13.16
C VAL A 48 -1.38 3.80 13.59
N ARG A 49 -1.54 4.79 12.71
CA ARG A 49 -1.33 6.23 13.01
C ARG A 49 -2.58 6.95 13.51
N GLY A 50 -3.73 6.27 13.58
CA GLY A 50 -4.99 6.83 14.05
C GLY A 50 -5.71 7.70 13.06
N LEU A 51 -5.52 7.40 11.79
CA LEU A 51 -6.17 8.04 10.67
C LEU A 51 -7.13 7.03 10.02
N GLY A 52 -8.20 7.52 9.39
CA GLY A 52 -9.17 6.67 8.71
C GLY A 52 -10.31 6.21 9.63
N GLN A 53 -11.02 5.16 9.21
CA GLN A 53 -12.28 4.71 9.80
C GLN A 53 -12.26 3.25 10.25
N ASP A 54 -11.16 2.52 9.99
CA ASP A 54 -11.01 1.13 10.42
C ASP A 54 -10.95 1.05 11.95
N LYS A 55 -11.75 0.17 12.54
CA LYS A 55 -11.96 0.09 14.00
C LYS A 55 -10.97 -0.82 14.70
N ASN A 56 -10.36 -1.75 13.97
CA ASN A 56 -9.45 -2.77 14.49
C ASN A 56 -8.47 -3.23 13.41
N ALA A 57 -7.41 -3.93 13.82
CA ALA A 57 -6.40 -4.46 12.90
C ALA A 57 -6.97 -5.37 11.81
N ASN A 58 -8.01 -6.17 12.09
CA ASN A 58 -8.62 -7.08 11.11
C ASN A 58 -9.29 -6.32 9.95
N GLU A 59 -9.99 -5.21 10.23
CA GLU A 59 -10.55 -4.32 9.21
C GLU A 59 -9.43 -3.66 8.38
N ALA A 60 -8.40 -3.15 9.05
CA ALA A 60 -7.26 -2.50 8.39
C ALA A 60 -6.49 -3.44 7.45
N LEU A 61 -6.33 -4.70 7.86
CA LEU A 61 -5.71 -5.76 7.07
C LEU A 61 -6.62 -6.31 5.96
N GLY A 62 -7.89 -5.91 5.90
CA GLY A 62 -8.86 -6.38 4.91
C GLY A 62 -8.55 -5.97 3.46
N GLY A 63 -7.57 -5.08 3.24
CA GLY A 63 -7.05 -4.75 1.91
C GLY A 63 -6.28 -5.89 1.26
N PHE A 64 -5.51 -6.65 2.05
CA PHE A 64 -4.68 -7.77 1.58
C PHE A 64 -5.52 -8.95 1.08
N LYS A 65 -6.01 -8.83 -0.16
CA LYS A 65 -6.86 -9.84 -0.83
C LYS A 65 -6.10 -10.67 -1.85
N ARG A 66 -5.01 -10.12 -2.40
CA ARG A 66 -4.22 -10.75 -3.48
C ARG A 66 -3.32 -11.87 -2.96
N PHE A 67 -2.82 -11.72 -1.74
CA PHE A 67 -2.02 -12.73 -1.07
C PHE A 67 -2.91 -13.72 -0.32
N PRO A 68 -2.47 -14.98 -0.15
CA PRO A 68 -3.13 -15.90 0.77
C PRO A 68 -3.20 -15.31 2.19
N THR A 69 -4.31 -15.56 2.89
CA THR A 69 -4.57 -15.01 4.22
C THR A 69 -3.42 -15.25 5.20
N TRP A 70 -2.75 -16.40 5.11
CA TRP A 70 -1.64 -16.76 6.00
C TRP A 70 -0.41 -15.85 5.86
N MET A 71 -0.27 -15.06 4.79
CA MET A 71 0.89 -14.20 4.57
C MET A 71 0.76 -12.91 5.37
N TRP A 72 -0.22 -12.06 5.07
CA TRP A 72 -0.37 -10.75 5.72
C TRP A 72 -1.57 -10.64 6.65
N ARG A 73 -2.51 -11.59 6.62
CA ARG A 73 -3.73 -11.59 7.44
C ARG A 73 -3.74 -12.74 8.47
N ASN A 74 -2.57 -13.17 8.91
CA ASN A 74 -2.43 -14.15 9.98
C ASN A 74 -2.54 -13.48 11.37
N THR A 75 -2.64 -14.30 12.41
CA THR A 75 -2.81 -13.83 13.80
C THR A 75 -1.62 -13.03 14.31
N VAL A 76 -0.39 -13.39 13.93
CA VAL A 76 0.82 -12.67 14.37
C VAL A 76 0.87 -11.27 13.79
N VAL A 77 0.55 -11.10 12.50
CA VAL A 77 0.50 -9.77 11.86
C VAL A 77 -0.64 -8.94 12.43
N LEU A 78 -1.80 -9.55 12.68
CA LEU A 78 -2.92 -8.88 13.34
C LEU A 78 -2.52 -8.34 14.72
N GLU A 79 -1.93 -9.19 15.56
CA GLU A 79 -1.45 -8.80 16.90
C GLU A 79 -0.35 -7.73 16.82
N PHE A 80 0.55 -7.83 15.85
CA PHE A 80 1.60 -6.82 15.65
C PHE A 80 1.02 -5.46 15.23
N VAL A 81 0.05 -5.43 14.33
CA VAL A 81 -0.62 -4.20 13.88
C VAL A 81 -1.40 -3.55 15.03
N GLU A 82 -2.06 -4.35 15.86
CA GLU A 82 -2.76 -3.86 17.06
C GLU A 82 -1.76 -3.28 18.07
N TRP A 83 -0.67 -4.01 18.36
CA TRP A 83 0.40 -3.49 19.21
C TRP A 83 0.99 -2.18 18.67
N LEU A 84 1.18 -2.06 17.35
CA LEU A 84 1.76 -0.86 16.73
C LEU A 84 0.81 0.34 16.86
N ARG A 85 -0.51 0.11 16.75
CA ARG A 85 -1.56 1.09 17.00
C ARG A 85 -1.49 1.61 18.44
N GLU A 86 -1.44 0.71 19.41
CA GLU A 86 -1.36 1.04 20.84
C GLU A 86 -0.06 1.77 21.19
N TYR A 87 1.07 1.27 20.67
CA TYR A 87 2.38 1.91 20.84
C TYR A 87 2.35 3.34 20.33
N ASN A 88 1.86 3.56 19.11
CA ASN A 88 1.69 4.90 18.55
C ASN A 88 0.76 5.79 19.37
N ALA A 89 -0.34 5.25 19.92
CA ALA A 89 -1.26 5.99 20.77
C ALA A 89 -0.60 6.42 22.10
N SER A 90 0.32 5.62 22.63
CA SER A 90 1.05 5.92 23.88
C SER A 90 2.10 7.02 23.76
N LEU A 91 2.55 7.34 22.53
CA LEU A 91 3.56 8.36 22.31
C LEU A 91 3.00 9.79 22.48
N PRO A 92 3.81 10.76 22.94
CA PRO A 92 3.41 12.17 23.00
C PRO A 92 2.89 12.71 21.66
N SER A 93 1.96 13.66 21.64
CA SER A 93 1.33 14.15 20.40
C SER A 93 2.31 14.77 19.39
N ASN A 94 3.44 15.31 19.86
CA ASN A 94 4.51 15.87 19.04
C ASN A 94 5.56 14.83 18.60
N ALA A 95 5.50 13.59 19.11
CA ALA A 95 6.41 12.54 18.72
C ALA A 95 5.98 11.91 17.39
N GLY A 96 6.95 11.69 16.50
CA GLY A 96 6.73 11.00 15.23
C GLY A 96 6.12 9.62 15.46
N ARG A 97 4.97 9.36 14.82
CA ARG A 97 4.31 8.05 14.84
C ARG A 97 5.04 7.09 13.90
N VAL A 98 5.21 5.84 14.33
CA VAL A 98 5.78 4.77 13.52
C VAL A 98 4.82 4.45 12.38
N GLY A 99 5.32 4.43 11.15
CA GLY A 99 4.54 4.09 9.97
C GLY A 99 4.72 2.64 9.51
N PHE A 100 3.76 2.16 8.73
CA PHE A 100 3.76 0.85 8.08
C PHE A 100 3.66 1.04 6.57
N TYR A 101 4.55 0.44 5.77
CA TYR A 101 4.69 0.75 4.35
C TYR A 101 4.89 -0.51 3.52
N GLY A 102 4.21 -0.58 2.39
CA GLY A 102 4.41 -1.62 1.38
C GLY A 102 5.46 -1.16 0.36
N LEU A 103 6.39 -2.05 0.03
CA LEU A 103 7.44 -1.80 -0.98
C LEU A 103 7.11 -2.42 -2.35
N ASP A 104 6.07 -3.24 -2.42
CA ASP A 104 5.79 -4.05 -3.58
C ASP A 104 5.01 -3.29 -4.66
N LEU A 105 5.29 -3.60 -5.93
CA LEU A 105 4.81 -2.83 -7.10
C LEU A 105 3.76 -3.57 -7.94
N TYR A 106 3.26 -4.71 -7.46
CA TYR A 106 2.35 -5.56 -8.25
C TYR A 106 0.86 -5.19 -8.13
N SER A 107 0.50 -4.18 -7.35
CA SER A 107 -0.89 -3.73 -7.13
C SER A 107 -1.35 -2.70 -8.17
N LEU A 108 -1.17 -3.00 -9.48
CA LEU A 108 -1.49 -2.07 -10.57
C LEU A 108 -2.93 -1.52 -10.48
N TYR A 109 -3.93 -2.41 -10.51
CA TYR A 109 -5.34 -2.01 -10.53
C TYR A 109 -5.78 -1.32 -9.24
N THR A 110 -5.33 -1.80 -8.09
CA THR A 110 -5.63 -1.15 -6.79
C THR A 110 -4.97 0.23 -6.70
N SER A 111 -3.80 0.42 -7.31
CA SER A 111 -3.12 1.73 -7.39
C SER A 111 -3.84 2.70 -8.33
N ILE A 112 -4.33 2.21 -9.48
CA ILE A 112 -5.20 2.97 -10.40
C ILE A 112 -6.45 3.44 -9.64
N GLU A 113 -7.14 2.54 -8.96
CA GLU A 113 -8.33 2.87 -8.18
C GLU A 113 -8.03 3.89 -7.07
N ALA A 114 -6.87 3.82 -6.41
CA ALA A 114 -6.47 4.83 -5.43
C ALA A 114 -6.34 6.24 -6.05
N VAL A 115 -5.74 6.34 -7.24
CA VAL A 115 -5.63 7.61 -7.98
C VAL A 115 -7.00 8.13 -8.40
N LEU A 116 -7.84 7.27 -8.98
CA LEU A 116 -9.18 7.66 -9.43
C LEU A 116 -10.06 8.10 -8.26
N ASN A 117 -10.05 7.38 -7.14
CA ASN A 117 -10.81 7.73 -5.94
C ASN A 117 -10.34 9.03 -5.29
N TYR A 118 -9.05 9.33 -5.36
CA TYR A 118 -8.52 10.63 -4.92
C TYR A 118 -9.02 11.76 -5.82
N LEU A 119 -8.83 11.64 -7.14
CA LEU A 119 -9.22 12.67 -8.10
C LEU A 119 -10.73 12.90 -8.13
N ASN A 120 -11.55 11.85 -8.02
CA ASN A 120 -13.02 11.99 -7.97
C ASN A 120 -13.49 12.92 -6.84
N LYS A 121 -12.72 13.03 -5.75
CA LYS A 121 -13.08 13.90 -4.61
C LYS A 121 -12.66 15.36 -4.84
N ILE A 122 -11.54 15.59 -5.52
CA ILE A 122 -10.90 16.91 -5.54
C ILE A 122 -10.87 17.59 -6.92
N ASP A 123 -10.91 16.81 -8.01
CA ASP A 123 -10.88 17.27 -9.40
C ASP A 123 -11.54 16.21 -10.32
N PRO A 124 -12.88 16.19 -10.42
CA PRO A 124 -13.60 15.20 -11.21
C PRO A 124 -13.24 15.20 -12.70
N ASP A 125 -12.80 16.33 -13.26
CA ASP A 125 -12.39 16.39 -14.67
C ASP A 125 -11.00 15.77 -14.87
N ALA A 126 -10.08 15.96 -13.91
CA ALA A 126 -8.84 15.18 -13.89
C ALA A 126 -9.11 13.68 -13.72
N ALA A 127 -10.12 13.29 -12.93
CA ALA A 127 -10.50 11.89 -12.78
C ALA A 127 -10.97 11.27 -14.11
N LYS A 128 -11.74 12.01 -14.93
CA LYS A 128 -12.15 11.56 -16.29
C LYS A 128 -10.94 11.35 -17.20
N ARG A 129 -9.99 12.29 -17.21
CA ARG A 129 -8.74 12.16 -17.98
C ARG A 129 -7.93 10.95 -17.52
N ALA A 130 -7.76 10.78 -16.21
CA ALA A 130 -7.05 9.64 -15.65
C ALA A 130 -7.69 8.31 -16.05
N ARG A 131 -9.03 8.22 -16.02
CA ARG A 131 -9.76 7.02 -16.47
C ARG A 131 -9.52 6.72 -17.94
N TYR A 132 -9.54 7.75 -18.79
CA TYR A 132 -9.23 7.60 -20.22
C TYR A 132 -7.79 7.09 -20.43
N ARG A 133 -6.80 7.65 -19.74
CA ARG A 133 -5.41 7.16 -19.83
C ARG A 133 -5.27 5.70 -19.38
N TYR A 134 -5.93 5.34 -18.29
CA TYR A 134 -5.89 3.97 -17.77
C TYR A 134 -6.74 2.97 -18.58
N SER A 135 -7.63 3.42 -19.48
CA SER A 135 -8.43 2.50 -20.29
C SER A 135 -7.59 1.66 -21.26
N CYS A 136 -6.33 2.04 -21.49
CA CYS A 136 -5.37 1.20 -22.21
C CYS A 136 -5.26 -0.22 -21.62
N PHE A 137 -5.36 -0.35 -20.28
CA PHE A 137 -5.31 -1.63 -19.58
C PHE A 137 -6.60 -2.46 -19.69
N GLU A 138 -7.74 -1.89 -20.11
CA GLU A 138 -9.03 -2.60 -20.13
C GLU A 138 -9.00 -3.87 -21.00
N HIS A 139 -8.17 -3.87 -22.04
CA HIS A 139 -7.97 -5.04 -22.93
C HIS A 139 -7.44 -6.27 -22.18
N PHE A 140 -6.82 -6.09 -21.02
CA PHE A 140 -6.20 -7.16 -20.23
C PHE A 140 -7.00 -7.52 -18.97
N GLY A 141 -8.18 -6.91 -18.74
CA GLY A 141 -9.01 -7.18 -17.57
C GLY A 141 -8.27 -6.88 -16.27
N GLU A 142 -8.26 -7.81 -15.31
CA GLU A 142 -7.44 -7.73 -14.09
C GLU A 142 -6.12 -8.54 -14.21
N ASP A 143 -5.79 -9.07 -15.40
CA ASP A 143 -4.62 -9.91 -15.62
C ASP A 143 -3.38 -9.08 -15.95
N THR A 144 -2.66 -8.68 -14.90
CA THR A 144 -1.38 -7.95 -15.03
C THR A 144 -0.28 -8.76 -15.74
N GLN A 145 -0.33 -10.10 -15.68
CA GLN A 145 0.70 -10.94 -16.30
C GLN A 145 0.49 -11.01 -17.81
N ALA A 146 -0.76 -11.07 -18.27
CA ALA A 146 -1.10 -10.97 -19.69
C ALA A 146 -0.62 -9.65 -20.31
N TYR A 147 -0.83 -8.51 -19.62
CA TYR A 147 -0.27 -7.23 -20.06
C TYR A 147 1.25 -7.27 -20.12
N GLY A 148 1.91 -7.73 -19.05
CA GLY A 148 3.37 -7.79 -18.99
C GLY A 148 3.97 -8.63 -20.12
N TYR A 149 3.34 -9.77 -20.43
CA TYR A 149 3.74 -10.61 -21.57
C TYR A 149 3.55 -9.88 -22.90
N ALA A 150 2.35 -9.34 -23.16
CA ALA A 150 2.04 -8.69 -24.42
C ALA A 150 2.93 -7.45 -24.70
N ALA A 151 3.21 -6.65 -23.67
CA ALA A 151 4.10 -5.50 -23.77
C ALA A 151 5.57 -5.90 -23.95
N THR A 152 6.03 -6.99 -23.35
CA THR A 152 7.43 -7.45 -23.48
C THR A 152 7.73 -8.02 -24.87
N PHE A 153 6.74 -8.63 -25.51
CA PHE A 153 6.88 -9.26 -26.83
C PHE A 153 6.33 -8.39 -27.97
N ASP A 154 6.14 -7.09 -27.74
CA ASP A 154 5.62 -6.12 -28.73
C ASP A 154 4.32 -6.57 -29.42
N MET A 155 3.48 -7.33 -28.71
CA MET A 155 2.19 -7.81 -29.22
C MET A 155 1.11 -6.72 -29.14
N THR A 156 1.37 -5.66 -28.38
CA THR A 156 0.52 -4.48 -28.17
C THR A 156 1.40 -3.27 -27.90
N GLU A 157 0.91 -2.07 -28.20
CA GLU A 157 1.54 -0.85 -27.68
C GLU A 157 1.50 -0.85 -26.14
N SER A 158 2.60 -0.41 -25.53
CA SER A 158 2.72 -0.28 -24.08
C SER A 158 1.86 0.87 -23.56
N CYS A 159 1.16 0.65 -22.45
CA CYS A 159 0.41 1.69 -21.74
C CYS A 159 1.31 2.64 -20.94
N GLU A 160 2.64 2.47 -20.98
CA GLU A 160 3.60 3.24 -20.21
C GLU A 160 3.48 4.75 -20.43
N GLY A 161 3.32 5.20 -21.68
CA GLY A 161 3.17 6.62 -22.01
C GLY A 161 1.99 7.26 -21.29
N GLU A 162 0.82 6.62 -21.35
CA GLU A 162 -0.40 7.07 -20.67
C GLU A 162 -0.23 7.11 -19.14
N VAL A 163 0.45 6.12 -18.55
CA VAL A 163 0.74 6.09 -17.11
C VAL A 163 1.71 7.21 -16.71
N ILE A 164 2.76 7.45 -17.50
CA ILE A 164 3.74 8.52 -17.27
C ILE A 164 3.06 9.89 -17.36
N ASP A 165 2.22 10.11 -18.37
CA ASP A 165 1.48 11.37 -18.53
C ASP A 165 0.56 11.63 -17.33
N GLN A 166 -0.10 10.58 -16.83
CA GLN A 166 -0.90 10.67 -15.62
C GLN A 166 -0.08 11.04 -14.39
N LEU A 167 1.10 10.45 -14.22
CA LEU A 167 2.02 10.80 -13.13
C LEU A 167 2.52 12.25 -13.23
N ILE A 168 2.92 12.67 -14.43
CA ILE A 168 3.42 14.04 -14.68
C ILE A 168 2.34 15.07 -14.35
N GLU A 169 1.09 14.84 -14.78
CA GLU A 169 -0.02 15.75 -14.48
C GLU A 169 -0.28 15.85 -12.97
N LEU A 170 -0.34 14.72 -12.26
CA LEU A 170 -0.48 14.69 -10.80
C LEU A 170 0.62 15.48 -10.09
N ARG A 171 1.87 15.34 -10.55
CA ARG A 171 3.03 16.04 -9.97
C ARG A 171 2.98 17.54 -10.24
N ARG A 172 2.61 17.96 -11.45
CA ARG A 172 2.48 19.39 -11.80
C ARG A 172 1.39 20.08 -10.98
N ARG A 173 0.27 19.38 -10.73
CA ARG A 173 -0.87 19.90 -9.94
C ARG A 173 -0.75 19.65 -8.44
N ALA A 174 0.37 19.09 -7.96
CA ALA A 174 0.51 18.70 -6.56
C ALA A 174 0.33 19.89 -5.59
N GLY A 175 0.82 21.08 -5.95
CA GLY A 175 0.63 22.30 -5.17
C GLY A 175 -0.84 22.71 -5.09
N ASP A 176 -1.54 22.70 -6.23
CA ASP A 176 -2.97 23.02 -6.31
C ASP A 176 -3.80 22.03 -5.50
N TYR A 177 -3.50 20.73 -5.63
CA TYR A 177 -4.21 19.68 -4.92
C TYR A 177 -3.93 19.65 -3.41
N ALA A 178 -2.74 20.06 -2.98
CA ALA A 178 -2.42 20.19 -1.56
C ALA A 178 -3.18 21.36 -0.88
N SER A 179 -3.71 22.31 -1.67
CA SER A 179 -4.47 23.46 -1.19
C SER A 179 -5.99 23.24 -1.13
N ARG A 180 -6.49 22.10 -1.63
CA ARG A 180 -7.92 21.72 -1.64
C ARG A 180 -8.25 20.76 -0.50
#